data_AF-A0A6L9QW67-F1
#
_entry.id   AF-A0A6L9QW67-F1
#
_cell.length_a   1.000
_cell.length_b   1.000
_cell.length_c   1.000
_cell.angle_alpha   90.00
_cell.angle_beta   90.00
_cell.angle_gamma   90.00
#
_symmetry.space_group_name_H-M   'P 1'
#
loop_
_entity.id
_entity.type
_entity.pdbx_description
1 polymer ?
#
loop_
_entity_poly.entity_id
_entity_poly.type
_entity_poly.pdbx_seq_one_letter_code
_entity_poly.pdbx_strand_id
1 'polypeptide(L)'
;MTGPPMSREEADRALARLRDEKERIAGALLELEAHQGYQLLEGAALTGETLRVQSDVRSRMASLWTLFDLYGRAVDAAGELRARFPRPGQAQLAELGRLLAGPSVELPVREVPLERRTLLAVPSGERLTLRSAVDRMTPLYEEVARSVAALDAVWSTLLSRLAEVEAERRAAEELLASLGGTDPELDRLRAEL
;
A
#
# COMPACT_ATOMS: atom_id res chain seq x y z
N MET A 1 -21.22 -17.41 -22.11
CA MET A 1 -21.28 -18.87 -21.92
C MET A 1 -21.15 -19.15 -20.43
N THR A 2 -22.23 -19.53 -19.76
CA THR A 2 -22.21 -19.90 -18.34
C THR A 2 -21.52 -21.26 -18.23
N GLY A 3 -20.35 -21.32 -17.59
CA GLY A 3 -19.68 -22.58 -17.31
C GLY A 3 -20.58 -23.51 -16.48
N PRO A 4 -20.24 -24.81 -16.40
CA PRO A 4 -20.95 -25.73 -15.53
C PRO A 4 -21.06 -25.15 -14.10
N PRO A 5 -22.18 -25.40 -13.39
CA PRO A 5 -22.38 -24.87 -12.04
C PRO A 5 -21.22 -25.29 -11.14
N MET A 6 -20.66 -24.33 -10.41
CA MET A 6 -19.51 -24.53 -9.53
C MET A 6 -19.78 -25.71 -8.58
N SER A 7 -18.86 -26.67 -8.57
CA SER A 7 -18.91 -27.78 -7.63
C SER A 7 -18.41 -27.37 -6.25
N ARG A 8 -18.74 -28.16 -5.22
CA ARG A 8 -18.25 -27.95 -3.85
C ARG A 8 -16.73 -27.93 -3.78
N GLU A 9 -16.06 -28.86 -4.47
CA GLU A 9 -14.61 -28.96 -4.47
C GLU A 9 -13.94 -27.78 -5.19
N GLU A 10 -14.57 -27.28 -6.26
CA GLU A 10 -14.11 -26.05 -6.92
C GLU A 10 -14.26 -24.83 -6.00
N ALA A 11 -15.38 -24.70 -5.29
CA ALA A 11 -15.60 -23.63 -4.33
C ALA A 11 -14.56 -23.68 -3.19
N ASP A 12 -14.31 -24.86 -2.63
CA ASP A 12 -13.33 -25.05 -1.55
C ASP A 12 -11.90 -24.71 -2.02
N ARG A 13 -11.51 -25.18 -3.21
CA ARG A 13 -10.20 -24.84 -3.79
C ARG A 13 -10.07 -23.35 -4.13
N ALA A 14 -11.14 -22.73 -4.63
CA ALA A 14 -11.13 -21.30 -4.94
C ALA A 14 -10.99 -20.45 -3.68
N LEU A 15 -11.74 -20.79 -2.62
CA LEU A 15 -11.64 -20.12 -1.32
C LEU A 15 -10.25 -20.25 -0.70
N ALA A 16 -9.64 -21.44 -0.74
CA ALA A 16 -8.28 -21.62 -0.26
C ALA A 16 -7.29 -20.70 -0.98
N ARG A 17 -7.30 -20.70 -2.32
CA ARG A 17 -6.42 -19.82 -3.12
C ARG A 17 -6.63 -18.34 -2.82
N LEU A 18 -7.87 -17.90 -2.65
CA LEU A 18 -8.19 -16.49 -2.36
C LEU A 18 -7.78 -16.07 -0.95
N ARG A 19 -7.81 -16.98 0.02
CA ARG A 19 -7.27 -16.72 1.36
C ARG A 19 -5.76 -16.58 1.33
N ASP A 20 -5.08 -17.47 0.63
CA ASP A 20 -3.63 -17.39 0.44
C ASP A 20 -3.23 -16.11 -0.33
N GLU A 21 -4.04 -15.68 -1.30
CA GLU A 21 -3.86 -14.41 -2.00
C GLU A 21 -4.07 -13.20 -1.08
N LYS A 22 -5.14 -13.21 -0.28
CA LYS A 22 -5.41 -12.16 0.73
C LYS A 22 -4.22 -11.99 1.68
N GLU A 23 -3.66 -13.09 2.18
CA GLU A 23 -2.52 -13.05 3.10
C GLU A 23 -1.25 -12.52 2.43
N ARG A 24 -0.96 -12.96 1.19
CA ARG A 24 0.18 -12.42 0.42
C ARG A 24 0.04 -10.92 0.15
N ILE A 25 -1.16 -10.45 -0.20
CA ILE A 25 -1.40 -9.01 -0.42
C ILE A 25 -1.23 -8.25 0.89
N ALA A 26 -1.77 -8.75 2.01
CA ALA A 26 -1.59 -8.12 3.32
C ALA A 26 -0.11 -8.01 3.69
N GLY A 27 0.66 -9.09 3.51
CA GLY A 27 2.10 -9.11 3.75
C GLY A 27 2.83 -8.05 2.91
N ALA A 28 2.57 -8.00 1.60
CA ALA A 28 3.19 -7.02 0.71
C ALA A 28 2.87 -5.56 1.11
N LEU A 29 1.63 -5.26 1.52
CA LEU A 29 1.27 -3.91 1.98
C LEU A 29 1.99 -3.55 3.29
N LEU A 30 2.07 -4.48 4.24
CA LEU A 30 2.78 -4.26 5.51
C LEU A 30 4.29 -4.12 5.31
N GLU A 31 4.89 -4.91 4.42
CA GLU A 31 6.31 -4.80 4.06
C GLU A 31 6.60 -3.42 3.43
N LEU A 32 5.71 -2.93 2.58
CA LEU A 32 5.84 -1.60 1.98
C LEU A 32 5.77 -0.48 3.02
N GLU A 33 4.87 -0.56 4.01
CA GLU A 33 4.80 0.40 5.11
C GLU A 33 5.98 0.30 6.07
N ALA A 34 6.56 -0.89 6.23
CA ALA A 34 7.76 -1.10 7.04
C ALA A 34 9.04 -0.61 6.36
N HIS A 35 9.01 -0.32 5.05
CA HIS A 35 10.17 0.16 4.31
C HIS A 35 10.67 1.51 4.84
N GLN A 36 11.99 1.67 4.95
CA GLN A 36 12.60 2.88 5.53
C GLN A 36 12.18 4.17 4.82
N GLY A 37 12.21 4.21 3.48
CA GLY A 37 11.68 5.32 2.70
C GLY A 37 10.22 5.70 3.03
N TYR A 38 9.36 4.74 3.37
CA TYR A 38 7.98 5.03 3.77
C TYR A 38 7.90 5.65 5.17
N GLN A 39 8.65 5.09 6.12
CA GLN A 39 8.74 5.62 7.49
C GLN A 39 9.31 7.05 7.52
N LEU A 40 10.27 7.35 6.66
CA LEU A 40 10.82 8.70 6.49
C LEU A 40 9.77 9.69 5.98
N LEU A 41 8.89 9.25 5.08
CA LEU A 41 7.78 10.09 4.61
C LEU A 41 6.82 10.39 5.75
N GLU A 42 6.41 9.41 6.57
CA GLU A 42 5.44 9.66 7.64
C GLU A 42 6.01 10.44 8.84
N GLY A 43 7.31 10.30 9.13
CA GLY A 43 7.93 10.86 10.35
C GLY A 43 8.44 12.31 10.25
N ALA A 44 8.44 12.93 9.06
CA ALA A 44 9.08 14.23 8.84
C ALA A 44 8.09 15.37 8.56
N ALA A 45 8.43 16.57 9.02
CA ALA A 45 7.77 17.81 8.58
C ALA A 45 8.33 18.19 7.19
N LEU A 46 7.64 17.77 6.14
CA LEU A 46 8.08 17.92 4.75
C LEU A 46 7.53 19.20 4.12
N THR A 47 8.28 19.76 3.17
CA THR A 47 7.88 20.92 2.37
C THR A 47 8.23 20.70 0.90
N GLY A 48 7.69 21.54 0.01
CA GLY A 48 8.02 21.51 -1.42
C GLY A 48 7.68 20.17 -2.10
N GLU A 49 8.60 19.68 -2.92
CA GLU A 49 8.37 18.48 -3.74
C GLU A 49 8.22 17.20 -2.89
N THR A 50 8.96 17.06 -1.79
CA THR A 50 8.86 15.87 -0.93
C THR A 50 7.50 15.79 -0.23
N LEU A 51 6.89 16.94 0.11
CA LEU A 51 5.52 16.99 0.64
C LEU A 51 4.50 16.54 -0.42
N ARG A 52 4.72 16.89 -1.69
CA ARG A 52 3.88 16.42 -2.80
C ARG A 52 3.99 14.90 -2.94
N VAL A 53 5.21 14.36 -2.95
CA VAL A 53 5.45 12.91 -2.98
C VAL A 53 4.80 12.21 -1.79
N GLN A 54 4.95 12.74 -0.58
CA GLN A 54 4.31 12.21 0.63
C GLN A 54 2.78 12.15 0.47
N SER A 55 2.15 13.25 0.05
CA SER A 55 0.70 13.32 -0.13
C SER A 55 0.20 12.32 -1.17
N ASP A 56 0.93 12.20 -2.28
CA ASP A 56 0.66 11.26 -3.36
C ASP A 56 0.78 9.79 -2.91
N VAL A 57 1.81 9.46 -2.13
CA VAL A 57 2.03 8.13 -1.55
C VAL A 57 0.92 7.80 -0.54
N ARG A 58 0.60 8.72 0.38
CA ARG A 58 -0.46 8.52 1.39
C ARG A 58 -1.83 8.31 0.76
N SER A 59 -2.17 9.09 -0.27
CA SER A 59 -3.43 8.96 -1.00
C SER A 59 -3.56 7.60 -1.69
N ARG A 60 -2.48 7.13 -2.31
CA ARG A 60 -2.43 5.81 -2.96
C ARG A 60 -2.48 4.66 -1.95
N MET A 61 -1.76 4.76 -0.84
CA MET A 61 -1.82 3.76 0.25
C MET A 61 -3.21 3.69 0.88
N ALA A 62 -3.86 4.82 1.12
CA ALA A 62 -5.25 4.84 1.59
C ALA A 62 -6.19 4.14 0.59
N SER A 63 -5.97 4.35 -0.71
CA SER A 63 -6.74 3.69 -1.78
C SER A 63 -6.47 2.18 -1.83
N LEU A 64 -5.22 1.75 -1.66
CA LEU A 64 -4.83 0.33 -1.57
C LEU A 64 -5.51 -0.36 -0.39
N TRP A 65 -5.40 0.21 0.82
CA TRP A 65 -6.03 -0.34 2.02
C TRP A 65 -7.55 -0.40 1.89
N THR A 66 -8.17 0.61 1.28
CA THR A 66 -9.62 0.60 1.01
C THR A 66 -10.00 -0.56 0.06
N LEU A 67 -9.29 -0.72 -1.06
CA LEU A 67 -9.54 -1.81 -2.00
C LEU A 67 -9.29 -3.18 -1.35
N PHE A 68 -8.24 -3.29 -0.55
CA PHE A 68 -7.89 -4.52 0.15
C PHE A 68 -8.93 -4.92 1.20
N ASP A 69 -9.44 -3.97 2.00
CA ASP A 69 -10.53 -4.22 2.95
C ASP A 69 -11.80 -4.71 2.23
N LEU A 70 -12.20 -4.05 1.14
CA LEU A 70 -13.35 -4.48 0.33
C LEU A 70 -13.16 -5.86 -0.29
N TYR A 71 -11.96 -6.16 -0.81
CA TYR A 71 -11.58 -7.48 -1.30
C TYR A 71 -11.68 -8.52 -0.17
N GLY A 72 -11.10 -8.21 1.00
CA GLY A 72 -11.10 -9.08 2.17
C GLY A 72 -12.51 -9.43 2.64
N ARG A 73 -13.40 -8.44 2.73
CA ARG A 73 -14.81 -8.65 3.09
C ARG A 73 -15.53 -9.57 2.12
N ALA A 74 -15.27 -9.46 0.81
CA ALA A 74 -15.88 -10.34 -0.18
C ALA A 74 -15.39 -11.80 -0.04
N VAL A 75 -14.09 -12.01 0.21
CA VAL A 75 -13.51 -13.33 0.49
C VAL A 75 -14.08 -13.92 1.78
N ASP A 76 -14.18 -13.10 2.84
CA ASP A 76 -14.69 -13.53 4.14
C ASP A 76 -16.17 -13.91 4.05
N ALA A 77 -17.00 -13.11 3.37
CA ALA A 77 -18.42 -13.41 3.13
C ALA A 77 -18.62 -14.75 2.39
N ALA A 78 -17.79 -15.05 1.39
CA ALA A 78 -17.82 -16.34 0.70
C ALA A 78 -17.39 -17.48 1.63
N GLY A 79 -16.37 -17.25 2.46
CA GLY A 79 -15.92 -18.21 3.48
C GLY A 79 -16.98 -18.52 4.53
N GLU A 80 -17.67 -17.49 5.03
CA GLU A 80 -18.77 -17.61 5.98
C GLU A 80 -19.98 -18.34 5.38
N LEU A 81 -20.35 -18.02 4.14
CA LEU A 81 -21.41 -18.75 3.44
C LEU A 81 -21.06 -20.25 3.33
N ARG A 82 -19.81 -20.56 2.98
CA ARG A 82 -19.36 -21.94 2.86
C ARG A 82 -19.31 -22.67 4.21
N ALA A 83 -18.91 -21.98 5.28
CA ALA A 83 -18.86 -22.53 6.64
C ALA A 83 -20.25 -22.82 7.22
N ARG A 84 -21.22 -21.93 6.96
CA ARG A 84 -22.62 -22.10 7.39
C ARG A 84 -23.31 -23.31 6.73
N PHE A 85 -22.89 -23.69 5.53
CA PHE A 85 -23.49 -24.80 4.79
C PHE A 85 -22.43 -25.88 4.45
N PRO A 86 -22.22 -26.87 5.33
CA PRO A 86 -21.27 -27.97 5.09
C PRO A 86 -21.59 -28.81 3.84
N ARG A 87 -22.88 -28.87 3.48
CA ARG A 87 -23.41 -29.52 2.27
C ARG A 87 -24.27 -28.51 1.49
N PRO A 88 -23.63 -27.58 0.75
CA PRO A 88 -24.35 -26.54 0.02
C PRO A 88 -25.19 -27.16 -1.11
N GLY A 89 -26.43 -26.72 -1.26
CA GLY A 89 -27.28 -27.07 -2.41
C GLY A 89 -26.93 -26.21 -3.63
N GLN A 90 -27.66 -26.40 -4.74
CA GLN A 90 -27.43 -25.64 -5.97
C GLN A 90 -27.52 -24.11 -5.77
N ALA A 91 -28.47 -23.63 -4.97
CA ALA A 91 -28.62 -22.20 -4.71
C ALA A 91 -27.40 -21.62 -3.99
N GLN A 92 -26.87 -22.33 -2.98
CA GLN A 92 -25.67 -21.89 -2.26
C GLN A 92 -24.42 -21.97 -3.15
N LEU A 93 -24.30 -23.00 -4.00
CA LEU A 93 -23.20 -23.12 -4.95
C LEU A 93 -23.23 -22.02 -6.02
N ALA A 94 -24.42 -21.66 -6.50
CA ALA A 94 -24.58 -20.54 -7.43
C ALA A 94 -24.17 -19.20 -6.78
N GLU A 95 -24.56 -18.98 -5.52
CA GLU A 95 -24.18 -17.78 -4.78
C GLU A 95 -22.67 -17.74 -4.48
N LEU A 96 -22.06 -18.87 -4.11
CA LEU A 96 -20.60 -18.99 -3.99
C LEU A 96 -19.91 -18.67 -5.32
N GLY A 97 -20.42 -19.20 -6.43
CA GLY A 97 -19.92 -18.87 -7.77
C GLY A 97 -19.98 -17.38 -8.06
N ARG A 98 -21.08 -16.71 -7.68
CA ARG A 98 -21.24 -15.25 -7.84
C ARG A 98 -20.25 -14.47 -6.98
N LEU A 99 -20.03 -14.86 -5.73
CA LEU A 99 -19.08 -14.19 -4.84
C LEU A 99 -17.62 -14.38 -5.27
N LEU A 100 -17.27 -15.58 -5.75
CA LEU A 100 -15.89 -15.96 -6.06
C LEU A 100 -15.46 -15.60 -7.48
N ALA A 101 -16.39 -15.60 -8.45
CA ALA A 101 -16.08 -15.34 -9.86
C ALA A 101 -16.84 -14.14 -10.45
N GLY A 102 -17.87 -13.66 -9.78
CA GLY A 102 -18.67 -12.51 -10.21
C GLY A 102 -18.22 -11.19 -9.57
N PRO A 103 -18.90 -10.08 -9.92
CA PRO A 103 -18.68 -8.78 -9.29
C PRO A 103 -19.21 -8.77 -7.85
N SER A 104 -18.30 -8.89 -6.88
CA SER A 104 -18.60 -9.04 -5.45
C SER A 104 -17.90 -8.01 -4.55
N VAL A 105 -16.91 -7.30 -5.09
CA VAL A 105 -16.24 -6.19 -4.41
C VAL A 105 -17.00 -4.91 -4.73
N GLU A 106 -17.71 -4.36 -3.76
CA GLU A 106 -18.52 -3.16 -3.94
C GLU A 106 -17.75 -1.91 -3.50
N LEU A 107 -17.45 -1.01 -4.44
CA LEU A 107 -16.86 0.27 -4.09
C LEU A 107 -17.92 1.22 -3.51
N PRO A 108 -17.55 2.03 -2.49
CA PRO A 108 -18.44 3.05 -1.98
C PRO A 108 -18.85 4.00 -3.11
N VAL A 109 -20.12 4.40 -3.08
CA VAL A 109 -20.68 5.37 -4.01
C VAL A 109 -19.88 6.68 -3.86
N ARG A 110 -19.23 7.10 -4.94
CA ARG A 110 -18.72 8.47 -5.02
C ARG A 110 -19.92 9.41 -5.18
N GLU A 111 -20.02 10.42 -4.33
CA GLU A 111 -21.07 11.43 -4.46
C GLU A 111 -21.05 11.99 -5.88
N VAL A 112 -22.16 11.80 -6.59
CA VAL A 112 -22.34 12.41 -7.91
C VAL A 112 -22.57 13.91 -7.66
N PRO A 113 -21.80 14.82 -8.28
CA PRO A 113 -22.06 16.27 -8.20
C PRO A 113 -23.49 16.58 -8.61
N LEU A 114 -24.12 17.58 -7.98
CA LEU A 114 -25.54 17.91 -8.19
C LEU A 114 -25.87 18.11 -9.68
N GLU A 115 -24.94 18.67 -10.45
CA GLU A 115 -25.07 18.98 -11.88
C GLU A 115 -25.16 17.72 -12.75
N ARG A 116 -24.73 16.56 -12.22
CA ARG A 116 -24.77 15.25 -12.89
C ARG A 116 -25.76 14.28 -12.24
N ARG A 117 -26.46 14.70 -11.18
CA ARG A 117 -27.53 13.89 -10.57
C ARG A 117 -28.78 13.98 -11.43
N THR A 118 -29.39 12.83 -11.72
CA THR A 118 -30.74 12.78 -12.27
C THR A 118 -31.70 12.32 -11.17
N LEU A 119 -32.97 12.76 -11.24
CA LEU A 119 -33.99 12.47 -10.22
C LEU A 119 -34.25 10.96 -10.00
N LEU A 120 -33.87 10.11 -10.96
CA LEU A 120 -34.10 8.66 -10.94
C LEU A 120 -32.80 7.83 -10.94
N ALA A 121 -31.62 8.44 -11.00
CA ALA A 121 -30.36 7.70 -10.90
C ALA A 121 -30.13 7.28 -9.45
N VAL A 122 -30.37 6.00 -9.15
CA VAL A 122 -29.84 5.38 -7.94
C VAL A 122 -28.32 5.31 -8.13
N PRO A 123 -27.50 5.95 -7.28
CA PRO A 123 -26.06 5.81 -7.39
C PRO A 123 -25.71 4.35 -7.10
N SER A 124 -25.39 3.58 -8.15
CA SER A 124 -24.86 2.24 -7.97
C SER A 124 -23.35 2.34 -7.86
N GLY A 125 -22.81 1.88 -6.73
CA GLY A 125 -21.37 1.73 -6.56
C GLY A 125 -20.81 0.85 -7.67
N GLU A 126 -19.60 1.15 -8.13
CA GLU A 126 -18.86 0.29 -9.05
C GLU A 126 -18.68 -1.08 -8.38
N ARG A 127 -18.97 -2.17 -9.11
CA ARG A 127 -18.74 -3.54 -8.63
C ARG A 127 -17.61 -4.17 -9.41
N LEU A 128 -16.59 -4.65 -8.69
CA LEU A 128 -15.45 -5.35 -9.25
C LEU A 128 -15.53 -6.84 -8.93
N THR A 129 -14.97 -7.65 -9.82
CA THR A 129 -14.58 -9.02 -9.47
C THR A 129 -13.38 -8.98 -8.54
N LEU A 130 -13.15 -10.04 -7.75
CA LEU A 130 -11.95 -10.17 -6.90
C LEU A 130 -10.66 -9.95 -7.71
N ARG A 131 -10.59 -10.53 -8.92
CA ARG A 131 -9.47 -10.33 -9.85
C ARG A 131 -9.33 -8.87 -10.27
N SER A 132 -10.42 -8.22 -10.67
CA SER A 132 -10.38 -6.81 -11.08
C SER A 132 -9.99 -5.86 -9.95
N ALA A 133 -10.30 -6.22 -8.69
CA ALA A 133 -9.81 -5.48 -7.54
C ALA A 133 -8.28 -5.59 -7.42
N VAL A 134 -7.72 -6.79 -7.57
CA VAL A 134 -6.27 -7.00 -7.60
C VAL A 134 -5.62 -6.26 -8.76
N ASP A 135 -6.16 -6.38 -9.97
CA ASP A 135 -5.66 -5.67 -11.16
C ASP A 135 -5.60 -4.15 -10.96
N ARG A 136 -6.51 -3.60 -10.14
CA ARG A 136 -6.53 -2.17 -9.79
C ARG A 136 -5.60 -1.81 -8.65
N MET A 137 -5.34 -2.73 -7.71
CA MET A 137 -4.35 -2.54 -6.64
C MET A 137 -2.93 -2.58 -7.18
N THR A 138 -2.62 -3.47 -8.13
CA THR A 138 -1.26 -3.67 -8.68
C THR A 138 -0.56 -2.37 -9.10
N PRO A 139 -1.12 -1.53 -9.99
CA PRO A 139 -0.43 -0.30 -10.40
C PRO A 139 -0.28 0.71 -9.26
N LEU A 140 -1.25 0.78 -8.33
CA LEU A 140 -1.14 1.65 -7.14
C LEU A 140 0.04 1.22 -6.26
N TYR A 141 0.18 -0.08 -6.03
CA TYR A 141 1.29 -0.65 -5.28
C TYR A 141 2.64 -0.37 -5.96
N GLU A 142 2.74 -0.65 -7.26
CA GLU A 142 3.98 -0.42 -8.02
C GLU A 142 4.41 1.04 -8.03
N GLU A 143 3.47 1.98 -8.13
CA GLU A 143 3.76 3.41 -8.04
C GLU A 143 4.28 3.81 -6.67
N VAL A 144 3.64 3.35 -5.59
CA VAL A 144 4.09 3.66 -4.22
C VAL A 144 5.46 3.05 -3.96
N ALA A 145 5.66 1.78 -4.29
CA ALA A 145 6.94 1.09 -4.13
C ALA A 145 8.06 1.82 -4.87
N ARG A 146 7.81 2.29 -6.09
CA ARG A 146 8.78 3.06 -6.87
C ARG A 146 9.13 4.39 -6.20
N SER A 147 8.13 5.14 -5.73
CA SER A 147 8.35 6.41 -5.02
C SER A 147 9.13 6.23 -3.72
N VAL A 148 8.78 5.21 -2.92
CA VAL A 148 9.46 4.86 -1.67
C VAL A 148 10.91 4.45 -1.91
N ALA A 149 11.17 3.59 -2.90
CA ALA A 149 12.53 3.16 -3.24
C ALA A 149 13.39 4.32 -3.78
N ALA A 150 12.82 5.20 -4.60
CA ALA A 150 13.52 6.38 -5.09
C ALA A 150 13.93 7.32 -3.95
N LEU A 151 13.04 7.53 -2.98
CA LEU A 151 13.34 8.35 -1.81
C LEU A 151 14.43 7.71 -0.93
N ASP A 152 14.33 6.41 -0.69
CA ASP A 152 15.31 5.66 0.08
C ASP A 152 16.72 5.76 -0.54
N ALA A 153 16.83 5.67 -1.87
CA ALA A 153 18.10 5.82 -2.57
C ALA A 153 18.69 7.24 -2.43
N VAL A 154 17.87 8.28 -2.54
CA VAL A 154 18.29 9.68 -2.33
C VAL A 154 18.78 9.87 -0.91
N TRP A 155 18.01 9.40 0.08
CA TRP A 155 18.34 9.53 1.49
C TRP A 155 19.62 8.77 1.86
N SER A 156 19.77 7.53 1.38
CA SER A 156 20.98 6.73 1.58
C SER A 156 22.22 7.42 1.02
N THR A 157 22.10 8.06 -0.15
CA THR A 157 23.18 8.84 -0.75
C THR A 157 23.55 10.04 0.13
N LEU A 158 22.55 10.79 0.61
CA LEU A 158 22.77 11.94 1.49
C LEU A 158 23.43 11.54 2.82
N LEU A 159 22.94 10.48 3.46
CA LEU A 159 23.54 9.97 4.70
C LEU A 159 24.98 9.51 4.50
N SER A 160 25.29 8.87 3.36
CA SER A 160 26.66 8.44 3.04
C SER A 160 27.59 9.65 2.92
N ARG A 161 27.15 10.71 2.22
CA ARG A 161 27.92 11.96 2.09
C ARG A 161 28.11 12.67 3.42
N LEU A 162 27.07 12.70 4.25
CA LEU A 162 27.18 13.28 5.60
C LEU A 162 28.20 12.52 6.45
N ALA A 163 28.20 11.18 6.40
CA ALA A 163 29.15 10.36 7.13
C ALA A 163 30.61 10.59 6.68
N GLU A 164 30.84 10.80 5.37
CA GLU A 164 32.16 11.19 4.83
C GLU A 164 32.62 12.53 5.44
N VAL A 165 31.78 13.56 5.40
CA VAL A 165 32.08 14.89 5.95
C VAL A 165 32.33 14.83 7.47
N GLU A 166 31.54 14.05 8.21
CA GLU A 166 31.73 13.85 9.65
C GLU A 166 33.04 13.11 9.98
N ALA A 167 33.50 12.22 9.11
CA ALA A 167 34.78 11.54 9.27
C ALA A 167 35.96 12.50 9.03
N GLU A 168 35.89 13.32 7.97
CA GLU A 168 36.89 14.36 7.69
C GLU A 168 36.97 15.37 8.83
N ARG A 169 35.82 15.82 9.36
CA ARG A 169 35.74 16.71 10.51
C ARG A 169 36.45 16.11 11.73
N ARG A 170 36.16 14.85 12.07
CA ARG A 170 36.82 14.16 13.19
C ARG A 170 38.33 14.04 12.99
N ALA A 171 38.79 13.72 11.79
CA ALA A 171 40.22 13.66 11.48
C ALA A 171 40.91 15.03 11.64
N ALA A 172 40.24 16.12 11.23
CA ALA A 172 40.75 17.47 11.42
C ALA A 172 40.83 17.86 12.91
N GLU A 173 39.84 17.49 13.72
CA GLU A 173 39.85 17.69 15.17
C GLU A 173 41.00 16.93 15.86
N GLU A 174 41.23 15.67 15.46
CA GLU A 174 42.34 14.86 15.96
C GLU A 174 43.71 15.46 15.58
N LEU A 175 43.85 15.94 14.34
CA LEU A 175 45.07 16.62 13.88
C LEU A 175 45.31 17.90 14.68
N LEU A 176 44.29 18.75 14.86
CA LEU A 176 44.40 19.97 15.65
C LEU A 176 44.82 19.67 17.11
N ALA A 177 44.23 18.64 17.71
CA ALA A 177 44.61 18.20 19.05
C ALA A 177 46.07 17.73 19.10
N SER A 178 46.55 17.02 18.07
CA SER A 178 47.95 16.56 17.99
C SER A 178 48.96 17.70 17.83
N LEU A 179 48.53 18.83 17.25
CA LEU A 179 49.36 20.02 17.00
C LEU A 179 49.39 21.02 18.17
N GLY A 180 48.75 20.71 19.31
CA GLY A 180 48.78 21.53 20.52
C GLY A 180 47.61 22.51 20.69
N GLY A 181 46.58 22.42 19.85
CA GLY A 181 45.25 22.97 20.09
C GLY A 181 45.12 24.49 20.14
N THR A 182 44.88 25.11 18.98
CA THR A 182 43.89 26.18 18.77
C THR A 182 43.91 26.56 17.28
N ASP A 183 42.78 26.40 16.59
CA ASP A 183 42.57 26.93 15.24
C ASP A 183 41.24 27.69 15.23
N PRO A 184 41.29 29.04 15.15
CA PRO A 184 40.11 29.90 15.18
C PRO A 184 39.10 29.63 14.05
N GLU A 185 39.53 29.03 12.93
CA GLU A 185 38.67 28.75 11.78
C GLU A 185 37.85 27.47 12.00
N LEU A 186 38.45 26.48 12.67
CA LEU A 186 37.82 25.22 13.07
C LEU A 186 36.77 25.42 14.19
N ASP A 187 37.03 26.33 15.11
CA ASP A 187 36.06 26.71 16.15
C ASP A 187 34.83 27.40 15.56
N ARG A 188 34.98 28.13 14.45
CA ARG A 188 33.88 28.82 13.77
C ARG A 188 32.98 27.83 13.01
N LEU A 189 33.58 26.86 12.32
CA LEU A 189 32.84 25.75 11.65
C LEU A 189 32.06 24.86 12.64
N ARG A 190 32.58 24.69 13.87
CA ARG A 190 31.88 23.98 14.96
C ARG A 190 30.59 24.65 15.42
N ALA A 191 30.47 25.96 15.26
CA ALA A 191 29.32 26.73 15.73
C ALA A 191 28.18 26.82 14.70
N GLU A 192 28.44 26.44 13.44
CA GLU A 192 27.49 26.57 12.32
C GLU A 192 26.80 25.24 11.93
N LEU A 193 27.21 24.12 12.52
CA LEU A 193 26.57 22.80 12.42
C LEU A 193 25.75 22.49 13.68
#